data_AF-A0A316WM76-F1
#
_entry.id   AF-A0A316WM76-F1
#
_cell.length_a   1.000
_cell.length_b   1.000
_cell.length_c   1.000
_cell.angle_alpha   90.00
_cell.angle_beta   90.00
_cell.angle_gamma   90.00
#
_symmetry.space_group_name_H-M   'P 1'
#
loop_
_entity.id
_entity.type
_entity.pdbx_description
1 polymer ?
#
loop_
_entity_poly.entity_id
_entity_poly.type
_entity_poly.pdbx_seq_one_letter_code
_entity_poly.pdbx_strand_id
1 'polypeptide(L)'
;MSFNACSDSSANQDPNLVAKESNETAMKDFGKTVPVGIEKEDGKFKISFMVTAQPYEIKDSKENAAYISMIKTAVENETPIHVFLKANTNEIAKVDKATDDDIRYFKSVFTKEVKEENRKAVSVIPNLATLNSLFAQIKNQACGTSTASSPCITFRYPVDGCYARAHKMRQILLNAGYDCEKQFVYGNLRASTGTCCVSWVYHVAILVSFKNASGVVEKRIIDPSLFSSGPVTDTAWRAACTNTSCGSASVSSFANTAGNVYYRSPSGSLLYDNNYVNTNCVLNIFSSLSGCSPSPAPSVASCGF
;
A
#
# COMPACT_ATOMS: atom_id res chain seq x y z
N MET A 1 28.11 -41.62 -63.52
CA MET A 1 29.12 -40.55 -63.59
C MET A 1 29.24 -39.93 -62.22
N SER A 2 30.49 -39.89 -61.74
CA SER A 2 31.09 -39.02 -60.72
C SER A 2 30.59 -39.01 -59.26
N PHE A 3 31.56 -39.42 -58.43
CA PHE A 3 31.73 -39.47 -56.98
C PHE A 3 31.75 -38.11 -56.26
N ASN A 4 31.40 -38.13 -54.96
CA ASN A 4 32.17 -37.64 -53.78
C ASN A 4 31.19 -37.27 -52.65
N ALA A 5 31.46 -37.39 -51.35
CA ALA A 5 32.38 -38.13 -50.49
C ALA A 5 31.92 -37.80 -49.04
N CYS A 6 32.25 -38.68 -48.09
CA CYS A 6 31.87 -38.65 -46.68
C CYS A 6 32.43 -37.45 -45.87
N SER A 7 31.81 -37.09 -44.74
CA SER A 7 32.48 -37.14 -43.42
C SER A 7 31.50 -36.86 -42.26
N ASP A 8 31.39 -37.83 -41.34
CA ASP A 8 31.07 -37.56 -39.94
C ASP A 8 32.15 -36.65 -39.33
N SER A 9 31.74 -35.69 -38.51
CA SER A 9 32.62 -35.00 -37.56
C SER A 9 31.78 -34.44 -36.42
N SER A 10 31.81 -35.16 -35.31
CA SER A 10 31.47 -34.69 -33.97
C SER A 10 32.05 -33.31 -33.70
N ALA A 11 31.18 -32.29 -33.62
CA ALA A 11 31.52 -30.99 -33.06
C ALA A 11 30.89 -30.89 -31.66
N ASN A 12 31.77 -30.96 -30.66
CA ASN A 12 31.51 -30.68 -29.25
C ASN A 12 30.57 -29.49 -29.08
N GLN A 13 29.37 -29.72 -28.54
CA GLN A 13 28.66 -28.67 -27.83
C GLN A 13 29.41 -28.44 -26.52
N ASP A 14 30.13 -27.33 -26.45
CA ASP A 14 30.79 -26.85 -25.25
C ASP A 14 29.75 -26.72 -24.12
N PRO A 15 29.82 -27.54 -23.05
CA PRO A 15 28.88 -27.47 -21.93
C PRO A 15 28.95 -26.11 -21.21
N ASN A 16 30.00 -25.32 -21.43
CA ASN A 16 30.18 -24.00 -20.81
C ASN A 16 29.40 -22.86 -21.49
N LEU A 17 28.78 -23.09 -22.66
CA LEU A 17 27.90 -22.09 -23.29
C LEU A 17 26.45 -22.18 -22.79
N VAL A 18 26.02 -23.34 -22.27
CA VAL A 18 24.71 -23.50 -21.62
C VAL A 18 24.78 -23.14 -20.12
N ALA A 19 25.98 -23.12 -19.54
CA ALA A 19 26.20 -22.81 -18.12
C ALA A 19 26.31 -21.30 -17.80
N LYS A 20 26.24 -20.41 -18.81
CA LYS A 20 26.34 -18.95 -18.59
C LYS A 20 25.00 -18.20 -18.48
N GLU A 21 23.88 -18.86 -18.77
CA GLU A 21 22.54 -18.26 -18.60
C GLU A 21 21.86 -18.61 -17.25
N SER A 22 22.53 -19.36 -16.37
CA SER A 22 21.88 -19.93 -15.18
C SER A 22 22.20 -19.23 -13.85
N ASN A 23 22.60 -17.95 -13.84
CA ASN A 23 22.89 -17.24 -12.57
C ASN A 23 22.46 -15.76 -12.50
N GLU A 24 21.68 -15.25 -13.45
CA GLU A 24 20.87 -14.08 -13.14
C GLU A 24 19.73 -14.53 -12.25
N THR A 25 19.75 -14.10 -10.99
CA THR A 25 18.59 -14.23 -10.12
C THR A 25 17.43 -13.57 -10.87
N ALA A 26 16.38 -14.30 -11.22
CA ALA A 26 15.24 -13.74 -11.94
C ALA A 26 14.70 -12.54 -11.15
N MET A 27 14.99 -11.33 -11.64
CA MET A 27 14.64 -10.08 -11.00
C MET A 27 13.30 -9.61 -11.57
N LYS A 28 12.41 -9.20 -10.68
CA LYS A 28 11.15 -8.55 -11.03
C LYS A 28 11.32 -7.05 -10.92
N ASP A 29 11.08 -6.34 -12.01
CA ASP A 29 10.99 -4.88 -11.99
C ASP A 29 9.77 -4.46 -11.14
N PHE A 30 10.02 -3.75 -10.03
CA PHE A 30 8.98 -3.16 -9.19
C PHE A 30 8.56 -1.78 -9.70
N GLY A 31 9.43 -1.12 -10.43
CA GLY A 31 9.26 0.24 -10.92
C GLY A 31 9.87 1.29 -9.98
N LYS A 32 9.48 2.53 -10.22
CA LYS A 32 10.00 3.72 -9.53
C LYS A 32 9.11 4.07 -8.35
N THR A 33 9.72 4.38 -7.22
CA THR A 33 9.01 4.72 -5.99
C THR A 33 9.86 5.60 -5.09
N VAL A 34 9.25 6.19 -4.06
CA VAL A 34 9.94 6.94 -3.01
C VAL A 34 9.97 6.11 -1.73
N PRO A 35 11.15 5.74 -1.20
CA PRO A 35 11.25 5.13 0.11
C PRO A 35 10.98 6.17 1.19
N VAL A 36 10.19 5.79 2.19
CA VAL A 36 9.69 6.67 3.25
C VAL A 36 10.11 6.23 4.64
N GLY A 37 10.82 5.10 4.74
CA GLY A 37 11.36 4.58 5.98
C GLY A 37 12.37 3.48 5.73
N ILE A 38 13.38 3.40 6.60
CA ILE A 38 14.35 2.33 6.62
C ILE A 38 14.76 2.04 8.07
N GLU A 39 14.57 0.80 8.51
CA GLU A 39 14.87 0.37 9.88
C GLU A 39 15.68 -0.92 9.86
N LYS A 40 16.67 -1.03 10.74
CA LYS A 40 17.50 -2.24 10.86
C LYS A 40 16.87 -3.19 11.87
N GLU A 41 16.63 -4.43 11.46
CA GLU A 41 16.05 -5.48 12.29
C GLU A 41 16.64 -6.84 11.87
N ASP A 42 17.12 -7.62 12.84
CA ASP A 42 17.59 -9.00 12.65
C ASP A 42 18.56 -9.22 11.46
N GLY A 43 19.55 -8.34 11.32
CA GLY A 43 20.56 -8.45 10.25
C GLY A 43 20.05 -8.11 8.85
N LYS A 44 18.85 -7.52 8.75
CA LYS A 44 18.28 -6.96 7.52
C LYS A 44 17.87 -5.51 7.75
N PHE A 45 17.65 -4.80 6.66
CA PHE A 45 16.90 -3.55 6.68
C PHE A 45 15.49 -3.82 6.20
N LYS A 46 14.49 -3.33 6.93
CA LYS A 46 13.10 -3.20 6.47
C LYS A 46 12.92 -1.84 5.82
N ILE A 47 12.28 -1.81 4.67
CA ILE A 47 12.09 -0.63 3.83
C ILE A 47 10.61 -0.44 3.59
N SER A 48 10.18 0.81 3.76
CA SER A 48 8.82 1.27 3.52
C SER A 48 8.82 2.13 2.27
N PHE A 49 7.91 1.89 1.33
CA PHE A 49 7.73 2.72 0.15
C PHE A 49 6.44 3.54 0.25
N MET A 50 6.37 4.66 -0.48
CA MET A 50 5.14 5.44 -0.56
C MET A 50 3.98 4.60 -1.08
N VAL A 51 2.76 4.91 -0.63
CA VAL A 51 1.50 4.27 -1.01
C VAL A 51 1.35 2.82 -0.54
N THR A 52 2.22 1.88 -0.90
CA THR A 52 2.10 0.48 -0.47
C THR A 52 2.27 0.34 1.05
N ALA A 53 1.41 -0.45 1.69
CA ALA A 53 1.52 -0.73 3.11
C ALA A 53 2.52 -1.86 3.42
N GLN A 54 3.00 -2.57 2.40
CA GLN A 54 3.83 -3.76 2.57
C GLN A 54 5.27 -3.40 2.97
N PRO A 55 5.88 -4.11 3.93
CA PRO A 55 7.30 -4.00 4.21
C PRO A 55 8.12 -4.75 3.15
N TYR A 56 9.21 -4.14 2.71
CA TYR A 56 10.24 -4.74 1.87
C TYR A 56 11.50 -4.98 2.68
N GLU A 57 12.39 -5.86 2.22
CA GLU A 57 13.63 -6.15 2.94
C GLU A 57 14.85 -6.17 2.03
N ILE A 58 16.00 -5.76 2.57
CA ILE A 58 17.32 -5.95 1.94
C ILE A 58 18.29 -6.47 3.00
N LYS A 59 19.09 -7.48 2.66
CA LYS A 59 20.09 -8.04 3.58
C LYS A 59 21.18 -7.02 3.87
N ASP A 60 21.58 -6.91 5.13
CA ASP A 60 22.73 -6.09 5.53
C ASP A 60 24.03 -6.84 5.20
N SER A 61 24.50 -6.67 3.96
CA SER A 61 25.70 -7.33 3.45
C SER A 61 26.59 -6.36 2.69
N LYS A 62 27.87 -6.73 2.50
CA LYS A 62 28.83 -5.87 1.78
C LYS A 62 28.39 -5.62 0.34
N GLU A 63 27.75 -6.59 -0.29
CA GLU A 63 27.25 -6.52 -1.66
C GLU A 63 26.10 -5.50 -1.79
N ASN A 64 25.27 -5.38 -0.75
CA ASN A 64 24.13 -4.47 -0.73
C ASN A 64 24.45 -3.07 -0.17
N ALA A 65 25.68 -2.83 0.31
CA ALA A 65 26.03 -1.59 1.01
C ALA A 65 25.74 -0.34 0.18
N ALA A 66 26.01 -0.36 -1.13
CA ALA A 66 25.72 0.74 -2.04
C ALA A 66 24.20 0.98 -2.19
N TYR A 67 23.41 -0.08 -2.36
CA TYR A 67 21.95 0.03 -2.45
C TYR A 67 21.33 0.55 -1.16
N ILE A 68 21.79 0.05 0.00
CA ILE A 68 21.35 0.53 1.32
C ILE A 68 21.68 2.02 1.49
N SER A 69 22.87 2.46 1.07
CA SER A 69 23.24 3.88 1.11
C SER A 69 22.31 4.72 0.23
N MET A 70 21.99 4.26 -0.98
CA MET A 70 21.06 4.95 -1.88
C MET A 70 19.66 5.06 -1.28
N ILE A 71 19.15 3.99 -0.67
CA ILE A 71 17.85 3.99 0.00
C ILE A 71 17.84 4.98 1.17
N LYS A 72 18.87 5.00 2.02
CA LYS A 72 18.96 5.96 3.14
C LYS A 72 18.91 7.40 2.67
N THR A 73 19.73 7.75 1.68
CA THR A 73 19.72 9.10 1.09
C THR A 73 18.37 9.44 0.47
N ALA A 74 17.71 8.47 -0.18
CA ALA A 74 16.38 8.67 -0.76
C ALA A 74 15.28 8.85 0.31
N VAL A 75 15.36 8.14 1.45
CA VAL A 75 14.46 8.34 2.59
C VAL A 75 14.63 9.73 3.20
N GLU A 76 15.88 10.16 3.42
CA GLU A 76 16.20 11.46 4.01
C GLU A 76 15.70 12.63 3.14
N ASN A 77 15.83 12.50 1.82
CA ASN A 77 15.49 13.56 0.86
C ASN A 77 14.10 13.41 0.23
N GLU A 78 13.37 12.34 0.54
CA GLU A 78 12.10 11.96 -0.09
C GLU A 78 12.19 11.96 -1.63
N THR A 79 13.26 11.35 -2.17
CA THR A 79 13.52 11.27 -3.61
C THR A 79 13.25 9.88 -4.18
N PRO A 80 12.87 9.78 -5.47
CA PRO A 80 12.60 8.48 -6.07
C PRO A 80 13.87 7.65 -6.33
N ILE A 81 13.68 6.33 -6.35
CA ILE A 81 14.63 5.32 -6.81
C ILE A 81 13.89 4.29 -7.66
N HIS A 82 14.63 3.51 -8.46
CA HIS A 82 14.08 2.38 -9.21
C HIS A 82 14.46 1.08 -8.49
N VAL A 83 13.45 0.29 -8.13
CA VAL A 83 13.61 -0.92 -7.32
C VAL A 83 13.41 -2.18 -8.17
N PHE A 84 14.25 -3.18 -7.94
CA PHE A 84 14.08 -4.53 -8.47
C PHE A 84 14.02 -5.50 -7.32
N LEU A 85 13.07 -6.42 -7.37
CA LEU A 85 12.84 -7.43 -6.35
C LEU A 85 13.31 -8.79 -6.83
N LYS A 86 13.64 -9.69 -5.91
CA LYS A 86 13.73 -11.11 -6.26
C LYS A 86 12.33 -11.63 -6.62
N ALA A 87 12.26 -12.53 -7.60
CA ALA A 87 10.99 -13.06 -8.07
C ALA A 87 10.13 -13.62 -6.91
N ASN A 88 8.86 -13.18 -6.85
CA ASN A 88 7.86 -13.62 -5.88
C ASN A 88 8.19 -13.36 -4.40
N THR A 89 9.06 -12.39 -4.09
CA THR A 89 9.35 -11.97 -2.72
C THR A 89 9.29 -10.45 -2.56
N ASN A 90 9.32 -9.99 -1.30
CA ASN A 90 9.53 -8.58 -0.95
C ASN A 90 11.03 -8.26 -0.72
N GLU A 91 11.94 -9.15 -1.15
CA GLU A 91 13.38 -8.92 -1.00
C GLU A 91 13.91 -8.09 -2.17
N ILE A 92 14.50 -6.94 -1.87
CA ILE A 92 15.14 -6.06 -2.84
C ILE A 92 16.42 -6.72 -3.34
N ALA A 93 16.52 -6.88 -4.65
CA ALA A 93 17.68 -7.42 -5.35
C ALA A 93 18.63 -6.32 -5.83
N LYS A 94 18.08 -5.18 -6.28
CA LYS A 94 18.85 -4.08 -6.86
C LYS A 94 18.11 -2.75 -6.69
N VAL A 95 18.87 -1.68 -6.60
CA VAL A 95 18.36 -0.30 -6.63
C VAL A 95 19.16 0.52 -7.63
N ASP A 96 18.48 1.20 -8.54
CA ASP A 96 19.06 2.17 -9.47
C ASP A 96 18.62 3.60 -9.14
N LYS A 97 19.41 4.57 -9.57
CA LYS A 97 19.08 6.00 -9.43
C LYS A 97 17.88 6.35 -10.31
N ALA A 98 16.99 7.17 -9.78
CA ALA A 98 15.95 7.78 -10.61
C ALA A 98 16.54 8.83 -11.56
N THR A 99 15.86 9.06 -12.68
CA THR A 99 16.22 10.11 -13.65
C THR A 99 15.75 11.49 -13.17
N ASP A 100 16.26 12.57 -13.77
CA ASP A 100 15.83 13.93 -13.43
C ASP A 100 14.35 14.17 -13.71
N ASP A 101 13.81 13.53 -14.76
CA ASP A 101 12.38 13.60 -15.07
C ASP A 101 11.54 12.86 -14.04
N ASP A 102 12.03 11.73 -13.50
CA ASP A 102 11.36 11.04 -12.39
C ASP A 102 11.33 11.93 -11.15
N ILE A 103 12.46 12.56 -10.81
CA ILE A 103 12.54 13.48 -9.67
C ILE A 103 11.53 14.64 -9.84
N ARG A 104 11.44 15.21 -11.05
CA ARG A 104 10.48 16.29 -11.35
C ARG A 104 9.04 15.81 -11.23
N TYR A 105 8.73 14.63 -11.75
CA TYR A 105 7.41 14.03 -11.67
C TYR A 105 6.99 13.80 -10.22
N PHE A 106 7.81 13.09 -9.42
CA PHE A 106 7.47 12.78 -8.03
C PHE A 106 7.30 14.04 -7.18
N LYS A 107 8.13 15.07 -7.36
CA LYS A 107 7.94 16.36 -6.68
C LYS A 107 6.62 17.06 -7.02
N SER A 108 6.09 16.85 -8.22
CA SER A 108 4.83 17.49 -8.67
C SER A 108 3.57 16.80 -8.12
N VAL A 109 3.62 15.48 -7.93
CA VAL A 109 2.47 14.69 -7.45
C VAL A 109 2.52 14.41 -5.94
N PHE A 110 3.73 14.34 -5.38
CA PHE A 110 3.98 14.04 -3.99
C PHE A 110 4.60 15.26 -3.30
N THR A 111 3.74 16.06 -2.70
CA THR A 111 4.05 17.44 -2.32
C THR A 111 3.50 17.77 -0.94
N LYS A 112 4.10 18.77 -0.28
CA LYS A 112 3.59 19.33 0.98
C LYS A 112 2.43 20.31 0.76
N GLU A 113 2.11 20.62 -0.49
CA GLU A 113 0.98 21.50 -0.82
C GLU A 113 -0.36 20.84 -0.47
N VAL A 114 -1.16 21.58 0.29
CA VAL A 114 -2.53 21.21 0.61
C VAL A 114 -3.43 21.63 -0.54
N LYS A 115 -4.09 20.66 -1.17
CA LYS A 115 -5.10 20.92 -2.21
C LYS A 115 -6.47 20.91 -1.55
N GLU A 116 -7.20 22.02 -1.68
CA GLU A 116 -8.56 22.12 -1.14
C GLU A 116 -9.56 21.27 -1.94
N GLU A 117 -10.58 20.76 -1.25
CA GLU A 117 -11.70 20.07 -1.86
C GLU A 117 -12.81 21.09 -2.15
N ASN A 118 -13.19 21.21 -3.43
CA ASN A 118 -14.21 22.17 -3.86
C ASN A 118 -15.64 21.65 -3.71
N ARG A 119 -15.83 20.36 -3.39
CA ARG A 119 -17.16 19.79 -3.16
C ARG A 119 -17.76 20.29 -1.85
N LYS A 120 -18.95 20.88 -1.93
CA LYS A 120 -19.75 21.29 -0.75
C LYS A 120 -20.30 20.04 -0.05
N ALA A 121 -19.56 19.51 0.91
CA ALA A 121 -19.95 18.39 1.75
C ALA A 121 -19.84 18.76 3.24
N VAL A 122 -20.73 18.19 4.06
CA VAL A 122 -20.78 18.49 5.50
C VAL A 122 -19.77 17.61 6.25
N SER A 123 -18.87 18.20 7.02
CA SER A 123 -17.81 17.45 7.74
C SER A 123 -18.28 16.78 9.05
N VAL A 124 -19.51 17.05 9.51
CA VAL A 124 -20.07 16.51 10.75
C VAL A 124 -21.42 15.87 10.51
N ILE A 125 -21.49 14.55 10.72
CA ILE A 125 -22.73 13.77 10.61
C ILE A 125 -23.69 14.14 11.75
N PRO A 126 -25.01 14.22 11.48
CA PRO A 126 -25.97 14.79 12.44
C PRO A 126 -26.23 13.92 13.68
N ASN A 127 -26.06 12.60 13.61
CA ASN A 127 -26.34 11.68 14.73
C ASN A 127 -25.73 10.28 14.52
N LEU A 128 -25.76 9.46 15.58
CA LEU A 128 -25.29 8.07 15.57
C LEU A 128 -26.06 7.18 14.57
N ALA A 129 -27.36 7.40 14.38
CA ALA A 129 -28.15 6.61 13.44
C ALA A 129 -27.67 6.80 11.98
N THR A 130 -27.32 8.04 11.62
CA THR A 130 -26.77 8.35 10.30
C THR A 130 -25.37 7.76 10.13
N LEU A 131 -24.53 7.82 11.17
CA LEU A 131 -23.21 7.16 11.16
C LEU A 131 -23.35 5.64 10.93
N ASN A 132 -24.29 4.98 11.60
CA ASN A 132 -24.55 3.55 11.43
C ASN A 132 -25.09 3.21 10.04
N SER A 133 -25.95 4.08 9.47
CA SER A 133 -26.41 3.94 8.09
C SER A 133 -25.25 4.01 7.10
N LEU A 134 -24.33 4.97 7.26
CA LEU A 134 -23.14 5.10 6.41
C LEU A 134 -22.20 3.91 6.55
N PHE A 135 -22.02 3.39 7.77
CA PHE A 135 -21.29 2.14 8.00
C PHE A 135 -21.92 0.96 7.23
N ALA A 136 -23.23 0.81 7.30
CA ALA A 136 -23.95 -0.25 6.58
C ALA A 136 -23.79 -0.10 5.05
N GLN A 137 -23.90 1.12 4.52
CA GLN A 137 -23.67 1.40 3.09
C GLN A 137 -22.26 1.03 2.65
N ILE A 138 -21.24 1.38 3.45
CA ILE A 138 -19.85 1.00 3.19
C ILE A 138 -19.68 -0.52 3.21
N LYS A 139 -20.21 -1.19 4.24
CA LYS A 139 -20.11 -2.64 4.38
C LYS A 139 -20.83 -3.38 3.25
N ASN A 140 -21.94 -2.84 2.74
CA ASN A 140 -22.65 -3.38 1.59
C ASN A 140 -21.83 -3.32 0.30
N GLN A 141 -20.79 -2.47 0.21
CA GLN A 141 -19.87 -2.44 -0.92
C GLN A 141 -18.68 -3.41 -0.76
N ALA A 142 -18.63 -4.23 0.28
CA ALA A 142 -17.54 -5.20 0.47
C ALA A 142 -17.49 -6.25 -0.64
N CYS A 143 -16.30 -6.56 -1.15
CA CYS A 143 -16.13 -7.67 -2.10
C CYS A 143 -16.57 -9.00 -1.49
N GLY A 144 -17.32 -9.79 -2.27
CA GLY A 144 -17.89 -11.06 -1.84
C GLY A 144 -19.33 -10.98 -1.30
N THR A 145 -19.93 -9.78 -1.25
CA THR A 145 -21.37 -9.62 -1.01
C THR A 145 -22.13 -9.53 -2.34
N SER A 146 -23.42 -9.88 -2.34
CA SER A 146 -24.31 -9.71 -3.49
C SER A 146 -24.79 -8.26 -3.69
N THR A 147 -24.51 -7.38 -2.73
CA THR A 147 -24.96 -5.98 -2.72
C THR A 147 -23.93 -5.00 -3.29
N ALA A 148 -22.68 -5.43 -3.46
CA ALA A 148 -21.60 -4.57 -3.92
C ALA A 148 -21.68 -4.31 -5.43
N SER A 149 -21.43 -3.05 -5.82
CA SER A 149 -21.21 -2.68 -7.22
C SER A 149 -19.71 -2.68 -7.54
N SER A 150 -19.35 -2.80 -8.82
CA SER A 150 -17.94 -2.76 -9.24
C SER A 150 -17.40 -1.32 -9.32
N PRO A 151 -16.16 -1.06 -8.86
CA PRO A 151 -15.33 -1.93 -8.05
C PRO A 151 -15.84 -2.03 -6.60
N CYS A 152 -15.92 -3.26 -6.10
CA CYS A 152 -16.22 -3.51 -4.69
C CYS A 152 -15.01 -3.15 -3.80
N ILE A 153 -15.24 -2.92 -2.51
CA ILE A 153 -14.19 -2.61 -1.55
C ILE A 153 -13.57 -3.90 -1.00
N THR A 154 -12.27 -4.05 -1.18
CA THR A 154 -11.51 -5.28 -0.91
C THR A 154 -11.17 -5.48 0.58
N PHE A 155 -12.13 -5.27 1.49
CA PHE A 155 -11.92 -5.41 2.94
C PHE A 155 -11.41 -6.79 3.35
N ARG A 156 -11.83 -7.84 2.63
CA ARG A 156 -11.42 -9.23 2.88
C ARG A 156 -9.96 -9.53 2.51
N TYR A 157 -9.26 -8.60 1.86
CA TYR A 157 -7.85 -8.73 1.48
C TYR A 157 -7.01 -7.64 2.16
N PRO A 158 -6.56 -7.88 3.41
CA PRO A 158 -5.85 -6.88 4.21
C PRO A 158 -4.37 -6.74 3.86
N VAL A 159 -3.79 -7.53 2.95
CA VAL A 159 -2.33 -7.50 2.66
C VAL A 159 -1.85 -6.11 2.25
N ASP A 160 -2.57 -5.42 1.37
CA ASP A 160 -2.26 -4.06 0.92
C ASP A 160 -3.55 -3.32 0.47
N GLY A 161 -3.44 -2.10 -0.06
CA GLY A 161 -4.55 -1.37 -0.67
C GLY A 161 -5.43 -0.58 0.31
N CYS A 162 -4.98 -0.39 1.55
CA CYS A 162 -5.72 0.36 2.58
C CYS A 162 -6.08 1.79 2.14
N TYR A 163 -5.16 2.45 1.44
CA TYR A 163 -5.33 3.76 0.81
C TYR A 163 -6.53 3.79 -0.16
N ALA A 164 -6.64 2.81 -1.06
CA ALA A 164 -7.75 2.68 -2.01
C ALA A 164 -9.07 2.38 -1.28
N ARG A 165 -9.06 1.45 -0.30
CA ARG A 165 -10.26 1.16 0.50
C ARG A 165 -10.76 2.41 1.22
N ALA A 166 -9.88 3.13 1.92
CA ALA A 166 -10.24 4.34 2.65
C ALA A 166 -10.76 5.45 1.73
N HIS A 167 -10.16 5.61 0.55
CA HIS A 167 -10.63 6.59 -0.42
C HIS A 167 -12.02 6.21 -0.97
N LYS A 168 -12.27 4.92 -1.28
CA LYS A 168 -13.59 4.45 -1.70
C LYS A 168 -14.65 4.59 -0.61
N MET A 169 -14.30 4.36 0.66
CA MET A 169 -15.19 4.65 1.80
C MET A 169 -15.57 6.13 1.86
N ARG A 170 -14.62 7.04 1.66
CA ARG A 170 -14.91 8.49 1.54
C ARG A 170 -15.87 8.78 0.39
N GLN A 171 -15.70 8.14 -0.77
CA GLN A 171 -16.59 8.35 -1.92
C GLN A 171 -18.06 8.09 -1.54
N ILE A 172 -18.31 7.05 -0.75
CA ILE A 172 -19.65 6.70 -0.28
C ILE A 172 -20.21 7.80 0.65
N LEU A 173 -19.38 8.36 1.54
CA LEU A 173 -19.77 9.51 2.36
C LEU A 173 -20.10 10.74 1.50
N LEU A 174 -19.27 11.05 0.50
CA LEU A 174 -19.50 12.19 -0.40
C LEU A 174 -20.80 12.04 -1.19
N ASN A 175 -21.12 10.83 -1.65
CA ASN A 175 -22.38 10.55 -2.33
C ASN A 175 -23.59 10.75 -1.40
N ALA A 176 -23.41 10.66 -0.09
CA ALA A 176 -24.41 10.98 0.92
C ALA A 176 -24.34 12.44 1.41
N GLY A 177 -23.49 13.28 0.81
CA GLY A 177 -23.34 14.71 1.16
C GLY A 177 -22.40 15.00 2.34
N TYR A 178 -21.59 14.03 2.76
CA TYR A 178 -20.66 14.16 3.88
C TYR A 178 -19.20 14.04 3.44
N ASP A 179 -18.31 14.73 4.14
CA ASP A 179 -16.87 14.46 4.07
C ASP A 179 -16.36 13.96 5.42
N CYS A 180 -15.14 13.45 5.42
CA CYS A 180 -14.48 12.91 6.60
C CYS A 180 -12.99 13.29 6.61
N GLU A 181 -12.31 12.95 7.70
CA GLU A 181 -10.86 12.94 7.75
C GLU A 181 -10.34 11.55 7.33
N LYS A 182 -9.01 11.45 7.15
CA LYS A 182 -8.30 10.17 7.20
C LYS A 182 -7.38 10.15 8.40
N GLN A 183 -7.29 9.01 9.07
CA GLN A 183 -6.24 8.78 10.06
C GLN A 183 -5.23 7.79 9.49
N PHE A 184 -3.98 8.25 9.35
CA PHE A 184 -2.84 7.41 9.00
C PHE A 184 -2.11 7.03 10.29
N VAL A 185 -1.85 5.74 10.50
CA VAL A 185 -1.00 5.22 11.58
C VAL A 185 0.21 4.54 10.98
N TYR A 186 1.40 4.80 11.53
CA TYR A 186 2.68 4.30 11.03
C TYR A 186 3.40 3.51 12.12
N GLY A 187 4.26 2.58 11.72
CA GLY A 187 5.11 1.81 12.64
C GLY A 187 5.38 0.40 12.12
N ASN A 188 5.85 -0.46 13.02
CA ASN A 188 5.89 -1.90 12.78
C ASN A 188 4.50 -2.46 13.10
N LEU A 189 3.59 -2.43 12.14
CA LEU A 189 2.19 -2.79 12.36
C LEU A 189 1.95 -4.25 12.03
N ARG A 190 1.10 -4.91 12.84
CA ARG A 190 0.61 -6.26 12.59
C ARG A 190 -0.85 -6.35 12.95
N ALA A 191 -1.64 -6.93 12.06
CA ALA A 191 -3.06 -7.14 12.29
C ALA A 191 -3.47 -8.57 11.99
N SER A 192 -4.52 -9.02 12.67
CA SER A 192 -5.10 -10.35 12.50
C SER A 192 -6.51 -10.24 11.92
N THR A 193 -6.84 -11.11 10.98
CA THR A 193 -8.21 -11.33 10.51
C THR A 193 -9.00 -12.30 11.39
N GLY A 194 -8.37 -12.82 12.45
CA GLY A 194 -8.82 -13.97 13.23
C GLY A 194 -8.35 -15.32 12.66
N THR A 195 -7.92 -15.38 11.40
CA THR A 195 -7.44 -16.61 10.74
C THR A 195 -6.00 -16.52 10.25
N CYS A 196 -5.52 -15.32 9.93
CA CYS A 196 -4.17 -15.08 9.47
C CYS A 196 -3.72 -13.67 9.86
N CYS A 197 -2.41 -13.45 9.82
CA CYS A 197 -1.78 -12.17 10.15
C CYS A 197 -1.22 -11.49 8.91
N VAL A 198 -1.22 -10.16 8.92
CA VAL A 198 -0.53 -9.30 7.93
C VAL A 198 0.40 -8.33 8.65
N SER A 199 1.42 -7.87 7.94
CA SER A 199 2.37 -6.87 8.42
C SER A 199 2.30 -5.63 7.55
N TRP A 200 2.29 -4.46 8.19
CA TRP A 200 2.25 -3.18 7.50
C TRP A 200 3.28 -2.19 8.04
N VAL A 201 3.71 -1.28 7.19
CA VAL A 201 4.51 -0.11 7.56
C VAL A 201 3.64 1.09 7.94
N TYR A 202 2.40 1.10 7.46
CA TYR A 202 1.35 2.03 7.84
C TYR A 202 -0.03 1.45 7.55
N HIS A 203 -1.08 1.99 8.17
CA HIS A 203 -2.47 1.72 7.82
C HIS A 203 -3.29 3.01 7.79
N VAL A 204 -4.39 3.00 7.04
CA VAL A 204 -5.29 4.16 6.92
C VAL A 204 -6.75 3.74 6.84
N ALA A 205 -7.59 4.52 7.50
CA ALA A 205 -9.05 4.43 7.43
C ALA A 205 -9.69 5.83 7.47
N ILE A 206 -11.00 5.90 7.23
CA ILE A 206 -11.74 7.16 7.36
C ILE A 206 -12.04 7.45 8.84
N LEU A 207 -11.81 8.69 9.25
CA LEU A 207 -12.12 9.20 10.59
C LEU A 207 -13.31 10.15 10.46
N VAL A 208 -14.43 9.76 11.05
CA VAL A 208 -15.73 10.37 10.78
C VAL A 208 -16.21 11.11 12.02
N SER A 209 -16.51 12.40 11.86
CA SER A 209 -17.09 13.23 12.92
C SER A 209 -18.61 13.13 12.91
N PHE A 210 -19.23 12.96 14.08
CA PHE A 210 -20.69 12.89 14.23
C PHE A 210 -21.13 13.51 15.57
N LYS A 211 -22.37 13.98 15.67
CA LYS A 211 -22.94 14.42 16.95
C LYS A 211 -23.50 13.22 17.73
N ASN A 212 -23.15 13.11 19.01
CA ASN A 212 -23.74 12.13 19.92
C ASN A 212 -25.14 12.54 20.40
N ALA A 213 -25.76 11.75 21.29
CA ALA A 213 -27.11 12.03 21.81
C ALA A 213 -27.23 13.38 22.54
N SER A 214 -26.13 13.89 23.11
CA SER A 214 -26.05 15.19 23.77
C SER A 214 -25.68 16.34 22.82
N GLY A 215 -25.54 16.07 21.51
CA GLY A 215 -25.16 17.06 20.51
C GLY A 215 -23.66 17.37 20.44
N VAL A 216 -22.83 16.68 21.23
CA VAL A 216 -21.36 16.84 21.25
C VAL A 216 -20.75 16.11 20.06
N VAL A 217 -19.79 16.74 19.38
CA VAL A 217 -19.07 16.12 18.27
C VAL A 217 -18.07 15.10 18.78
N GLU A 218 -18.22 13.87 18.32
CA GLU A 218 -17.28 12.76 18.55
C GLU A 218 -16.73 12.26 17.21
N LYS A 219 -15.62 11.52 17.26
CA LYS A 219 -15.04 10.86 16.08
C LYS A 219 -15.01 9.35 16.23
N ARG A 220 -15.21 8.64 15.11
CA ARG A 220 -15.06 7.18 15.00
C ARG A 220 -14.37 6.80 13.71
N ILE A 221 -13.57 5.74 13.76
CA ILE A 221 -13.03 5.08 12.57
C ILE A 221 -14.07 4.14 11.99
N ILE A 222 -14.20 4.14 10.66
CA ILE A 222 -14.87 3.07 9.92
C ILE A 222 -13.79 2.31 9.14
N ASP A 223 -13.60 1.04 9.50
CA ASP A 223 -12.68 0.13 8.81
C ASP A 223 -13.17 -1.33 8.91
N PRO A 224 -14.04 -1.77 7.97
CA PRO A 224 -14.51 -3.15 7.93
C PRO A 224 -13.44 -4.21 7.69
N SER A 225 -12.20 -3.84 7.31
CA SER A 225 -11.10 -4.82 7.20
C SER A 225 -10.58 -5.30 8.56
N LEU A 226 -10.82 -4.53 9.63
CA LEU A 226 -10.48 -4.87 11.01
C LEU A 226 -11.72 -5.01 11.92
N PHE A 227 -12.76 -4.20 11.69
CA PHE A 227 -13.96 -4.13 12.53
C PHE A 227 -15.23 -4.25 11.69
N SER A 228 -15.73 -5.48 11.53
CA SER A 228 -16.90 -5.76 10.69
C SER A 228 -18.24 -5.41 11.35
N SER A 229 -18.26 -5.13 12.65
CA SER A 229 -19.50 -4.92 13.42
C SER A 229 -19.98 -3.48 13.49
N GLY A 230 -19.11 -2.48 13.30
CA GLY A 230 -19.49 -1.08 13.37
C GLY A 230 -18.31 -0.11 13.46
N PRO A 231 -18.60 1.21 13.51
CA PRO A 231 -17.60 2.23 13.80
C PRO A 231 -16.97 2.04 15.19
N VAL A 232 -15.67 2.30 15.31
CA VAL A 232 -14.90 2.14 16.57
C VAL A 232 -14.14 3.41 16.93
N THR A 233 -13.64 3.51 18.16
CA THR A 233 -12.71 4.60 18.51
C THR A 233 -11.41 4.45 17.74
N ASP A 234 -10.75 5.56 17.48
CA ASP A 234 -9.45 5.58 16.82
C ASP A 234 -8.37 4.86 17.65
N THR A 235 -8.44 4.97 18.99
CA THR A 235 -7.59 4.18 19.91
C THR A 235 -7.78 2.68 19.74
N ALA A 236 -9.03 2.18 19.69
CA ALA A 236 -9.29 0.75 19.48
C ALA A 236 -8.79 0.30 18.10
N TRP A 237 -8.96 1.13 17.07
CA TRP A 237 -8.47 0.84 15.73
C TRP A 237 -6.95 0.76 15.66
N ARG A 238 -6.22 1.73 16.25
CA ARG A 238 -4.75 1.69 16.32
C ARG A 238 -4.25 0.48 17.12
N ALA A 239 -4.92 0.10 18.19
CA ALA A 239 -4.57 -1.09 18.97
C ALA A 239 -4.69 -2.39 18.14
N ALA A 240 -5.71 -2.49 17.26
CA ALA A 240 -5.84 -3.62 16.34
C ALA A 240 -4.75 -3.66 15.25
N CYS A 241 -4.10 -2.52 14.97
CA CYS A 241 -2.94 -2.44 14.08
C CYS A 241 -1.63 -2.89 14.75
N THR A 242 -1.63 -3.12 16.06
CA THR A 242 -0.47 -3.61 16.83
C THR A 242 -0.80 -4.90 17.56
N ASN A 243 -1.41 -5.85 16.85
CA ASN A 243 -1.76 -7.14 17.41
C ASN A 243 -0.49 -7.99 17.64
N THR A 244 -0.05 -8.07 18.88
CA THR A 244 1.17 -8.80 19.27
C THR A 244 1.05 -10.31 19.17
N SER A 245 -0.17 -10.87 19.01
CA SER A 245 -0.33 -12.29 18.67
C SER A 245 0.23 -12.64 17.30
N CYS A 246 0.45 -11.62 16.44
CA CYS A 246 1.05 -11.76 15.11
C CYS A 246 2.57 -11.54 15.11
N GLY A 247 3.20 -11.32 16.28
CA GLY A 247 4.62 -10.98 16.43
C GLY A 247 4.85 -9.57 16.95
N SER A 248 6.11 -9.13 17.02
CA SER A 248 6.46 -7.77 17.48
C SER A 248 5.74 -6.72 16.64
N ALA A 249 5.07 -5.78 17.32
CA ALA A 249 4.33 -4.70 16.70
C ALA A 249 4.30 -3.44 17.59
N SER A 250 4.39 -2.27 16.98
CA SER A 250 4.37 -0.96 17.67
C SER A 250 3.93 0.15 16.74
N VAL A 251 3.26 1.17 17.30
CA VAL A 251 2.97 2.43 16.61
C VAL A 251 4.15 3.37 16.82
N SER A 252 4.67 3.96 15.74
CA SER A 252 5.67 5.03 15.82
C SER A 252 5.02 6.41 15.80
N SER A 253 3.97 6.60 15.00
CA SER A 253 3.23 7.86 14.91
C SER A 253 1.85 7.68 14.29
N PHE A 254 1.00 8.69 14.39
CA PHE A 254 -0.23 8.79 13.61
C PHE A 254 -0.52 10.25 13.26
N ALA A 255 -1.28 10.48 12.19
CA ALA A 255 -1.69 11.81 11.77
C ALA A 255 -3.09 11.79 11.15
N ASN A 256 -3.89 12.79 11.50
CA ASN A 256 -5.17 13.05 10.84
C ASN A 256 -4.95 14.00 9.66
N THR A 257 -5.73 13.84 8.60
CA THR A 257 -5.68 14.68 7.39
C THR A 257 -7.09 14.90 6.84
N ALA A 258 -7.23 15.84 5.91
CA ALA A 258 -8.45 15.99 5.13
C ALA A 258 -8.77 14.71 4.33
N GLY A 259 -10.05 14.44 4.10
CA GLY A 259 -10.52 13.21 3.45
C GLY A 259 -9.95 12.98 2.05
N ASN A 260 -9.71 14.06 1.30
CA ASN A 260 -9.20 14.01 -0.09
C ASN A 260 -7.74 13.56 -0.17
N VAL A 261 -7.00 13.54 0.93
CA VAL A 261 -5.66 12.95 0.96
C VAL A 261 -5.77 11.45 0.71
N TYR A 262 -5.06 10.99 -0.32
CA TYR A 262 -5.01 9.58 -0.71
C TYR A 262 -3.94 8.83 0.09
N TYR A 263 -2.76 9.42 0.17
CA TYR A 263 -1.64 8.94 0.97
C TYR A 263 -0.89 10.12 1.60
N ARG A 264 -0.33 9.90 2.78
CA ARG A 264 0.56 10.83 3.48
C ARG A 264 1.86 10.10 3.83
N SER A 265 3.03 10.66 3.54
CA SER A 265 4.29 10.14 4.09
C SER A 265 4.46 10.46 5.57
N PRO A 266 5.33 9.73 6.27
CA PRO A 266 5.86 10.14 7.57
C PRO A 266 6.37 11.60 7.59
N SER A 267 7.00 12.09 6.51
CA SER A 267 7.54 13.45 6.39
C SER A 267 6.46 14.55 6.22
N GLY A 268 5.22 14.16 5.95
CA GLY A 268 4.08 15.05 5.76
C GLY A 268 3.73 15.39 4.31
N SER A 269 4.43 14.84 3.33
CA SER A 269 4.03 14.99 1.91
C SER A 269 2.75 14.20 1.61
N LEU A 270 1.96 14.75 0.70
CA LEU A 270 0.60 14.33 0.39
C LEU A 270 0.51 13.89 -1.06
N LEU A 271 -0.27 12.84 -1.29
CA LEU A 271 -0.67 12.34 -2.60
C LEU A 271 -2.19 12.37 -2.69
N TYR A 272 -2.72 12.62 -3.88
CA TYR A 272 -4.16 12.78 -4.13
C TYR A 272 -4.62 11.85 -5.26
N ASP A 273 -5.90 11.45 -5.21
CA ASP A 273 -6.59 10.65 -6.23
C ASP A 273 -8.02 11.19 -6.41
N ASN A 274 -8.13 12.48 -6.73
CA ASN A 274 -9.39 13.22 -6.67
C ASN A 274 -10.50 12.64 -7.58
N ASN A 275 -10.11 11.90 -8.62
CA ASN A 275 -11.02 11.27 -9.58
C ASN A 275 -11.19 9.76 -9.34
N TYR A 276 -10.63 9.21 -8.27
CA TYR A 276 -10.71 7.80 -7.90
C TYR A 276 -10.13 6.85 -8.96
N VAL A 277 -9.21 7.33 -9.80
CA VAL A 277 -8.61 6.56 -10.90
C VAL A 277 -7.74 5.47 -10.31
N ASN A 278 -6.81 5.84 -9.41
CA ASN A 278 -5.94 4.87 -8.76
C ASN A 278 -6.76 3.93 -7.86
N THR A 279 -7.67 4.51 -7.07
CA THR A 279 -8.58 3.79 -6.19
C THR A 279 -9.32 2.68 -6.91
N ASN A 280 -10.01 2.99 -8.00
CA ASN A 280 -10.82 2.01 -8.71
C ASN A 280 -9.97 0.96 -9.41
N CYS A 281 -8.80 1.34 -9.95
CA CYS A 281 -7.85 0.41 -10.56
C CYS A 281 -7.33 -0.62 -9.53
N VAL A 282 -6.85 -0.17 -8.37
CA VAL A 282 -6.34 -1.03 -7.29
C VAL A 282 -7.43 -1.97 -6.77
N LEU A 283 -8.64 -1.44 -6.52
CA LEU A 283 -9.76 -2.26 -6.05
C LEU A 283 -10.16 -3.33 -7.07
N ASN A 284 -10.12 -3.03 -8.36
CA ASN A 284 -10.38 -4.01 -9.42
C ASN A 284 -9.33 -5.13 -9.43
N ILE A 285 -8.04 -4.78 -9.37
CA ILE A 285 -6.94 -5.76 -9.34
C ILE A 285 -7.07 -6.70 -8.13
N PHE A 286 -7.48 -6.17 -6.97
CA PHE A 286 -7.61 -6.96 -5.73
C PHE A 286 -9.01 -7.57 -5.51
N SER A 287 -9.96 -7.36 -6.41
CA SER A 287 -11.39 -7.70 -6.21
C SER A 287 -11.63 -9.18 -5.90
N SER A 288 -10.89 -10.08 -6.54
CA SER A 288 -10.98 -11.53 -6.35
C SER A 288 -10.16 -12.06 -5.17
N LEU A 289 -9.29 -11.24 -4.58
CA LEU A 289 -8.38 -11.64 -3.52
C LEU A 289 -9.09 -11.67 -2.15
N SER A 290 -8.60 -12.51 -1.25
CA SER A 290 -9.13 -12.68 0.10
C SER A 290 -8.08 -13.33 1.02
N GLY A 291 -8.16 -13.04 2.31
CA GLY A 291 -7.20 -13.53 3.30
C GLY A 291 -5.84 -12.83 3.20
N CYS A 292 -4.81 -13.47 3.73
CA CYS A 292 -3.47 -12.88 3.84
C CYS A 292 -2.52 -13.29 2.69
N SER A 293 -3.06 -13.86 1.62
CA SER A 293 -2.32 -14.32 0.43
C SER A 293 -3.03 -13.88 -0.85
N PRO A 294 -2.30 -13.54 -1.93
CA PRO A 294 -0.83 -13.54 -2.02
C PRO A 294 -0.18 -12.40 -1.20
N SER A 295 1.04 -12.63 -0.74
CA SER A 295 1.93 -11.64 -0.14
C SER A 295 3.35 -11.93 -0.68
N PRO A 296 3.93 -11.10 -1.56
CA PRO A 296 3.49 -9.74 -1.88
C PRO A 296 2.16 -9.65 -2.64
N ALA A 297 1.44 -8.53 -2.49
CA ALA A 297 0.26 -8.27 -3.30
C ALA A 297 0.61 -8.15 -4.80
N PRO A 298 -0.32 -8.43 -5.73
CA PRO A 298 -0.09 -8.25 -7.15
C PRO A 298 0.32 -6.81 -7.48
N SER A 299 1.11 -6.63 -8.55
CA SER A 299 1.56 -5.30 -8.94
C SER A 299 0.37 -4.42 -9.33
N VAL A 300 0.37 -3.20 -8.78
CA VAL A 300 -0.56 -2.13 -9.14
C VAL A 300 0.16 -0.96 -9.81
N ALA A 301 1.41 -1.17 -10.27
CA ALA A 301 2.22 -0.13 -10.91
C ALA A 301 1.62 0.43 -12.21
N SER A 302 0.69 -0.31 -12.84
CA SER A 302 -0.06 0.15 -14.01
C SER A 302 -1.21 1.10 -13.66
N CYS A 303 -1.56 1.27 -12.39
CA CYS A 303 -2.61 2.19 -11.95
C CYS A 303 -2.11 3.63 -11.92
N GLY A 304 -2.65 4.49 -12.79
CA GLY A 304 -2.40 5.93 -12.82
C GLY A 304 -3.19 6.73 -11.78
N PHE A 305 -3.24 8.05 -11.95
CA PHE A 305 -3.97 9.03 -11.12
C PHE A 305 -4.81 9.96 -11.98
#